data_AF-A0A352NDP2-F1
#
_entry.id   AF-A0A352NDP2-F1
#
_cell.length_a   1.000
_cell.length_b   1.000
_cell.length_c   1.000
_cell.angle_alpha   90.00
_cell.angle_beta   90.00
_cell.angle_gamma   90.00
#
_symmetry.space_group_name_H-M   'P 1'
#
loop_
_entity.id
_entity.type
_entity.pdbx_description
1 polymer ?
#
loop_
_entity_poly.entity_id
_entity_poly.type
_entity_poly.pdbx_seq_one_letter_code
_entity_poly.pdbx_strand_id
1 'polypeptide(L)'
;QLISPDRINDFLAADPNYTHHDDLSDFLTAVQNGSIDNNWGNPGPNDNVQPNQINFSIMAPGTIFTMAGEQYRYLENQGGGNHLIIRNYTTTSNNSVTFTNQETALNLWYEGLESTVKAMVRPVADSFETGVVNQHELSWTGSLWVPTNLDDFPEVEADVTRVVSSGTPRAFSLSLADVVHLSGPGRAFPNHEGRMVPDGAAAWWLRTPAGVEGGTERAWRVTHRYDDNNLGQLRSGWRTTSWLNIRPALIINQ
;
A
#
# COMPACT_ATOMS: atom_id res chain seq x y z
N GLN A 1 -0.64 -14.98 -11.99
CA GLN A 1 -1.90 -15.47 -12.59
C GLN A 1 -2.46 -14.30 -13.38
N LEU A 2 -2.56 -14.40 -14.72
CA LEU A 2 -2.77 -13.31 -15.69
C LEU A 2 -4.18 -12.69 -15.67
N ILE A 3 -5.11 -13.32 -14.95
CA ILE A 3 -6.48 -12.90 -14.73
C ILE A 3 -6.71 -13.12 -13.23
N SER A 4 -7.36 -12.19 -12.53
CA SER A 4 -7.63 -12.40 -11.10
C SER A 4 -8.44 -13.70 -10.90
N PRO A 5 -8.23 -14.47 -9.82
CA PRO A 5 -8.94 -15.74 -9.60
C PRO A 5 -10.46 -15.62 -9.76
N ASP A 6 -10.98 -14.48 -9.31
CA ASP A 6 -12.36 -14.02 -9.34
C ASP A 6 -12.86 -13.63 -10.74
N ARG A 7 -11.97 -13.36 -11.70
CA ARG A 7 -12.31 -13.05 -13.11
C ARG A 7 -11.95 -14.14 -14.10
N ILE A 8 -11.33 -15.24 -13.66
CA ILE A 8 -10.95 -16.36 -14.55
C ILE A 8 -12.18 -16.98 -15.20
N ASN A 9 -13.27 -17.14 -14.45
CA ASN A 9 -14.50 -17.72 -15.00
C ASN A 9 -15.15 -16.80 -16.04
N ASP A 10 -15.05 -15.47 -15.85
CA ASP A 10 -15.57 -14.48 -16.80
C ASP A 10 -14.72 -14.42 -18.08
N PHE A 11 -13.39 -14.50 -17.93
CA PHE A 11 -12.47 -14.54 -19.06
C PHE A 11 -12.58 -15.84 -19.87
N LEU A 12 -12.80 -16.98 -19.19
CA LEU A 12 -12.98 -18.30 -19.82
C LEU A 12 -14.43 -18.58 -20.25
N ALA A 13 -15.38 -17.69 -19.94
CA ALA A 13 -16.76 -17.88 -20.29
C ALA A 13 -16.91 -17.98 -21.81
N ALA A 14 -17.75 -18.92 -22.26
CA ALA A 14 -18.11 -18.99 -23.67
C ALA A 14 -18.85 -17.70 -24.03
N ASP A 15 -18.23 -16.90 -24.89
CA ASP A 15 -18.79 -15.64 -25.34
C ASP A 15 -19.83 -15.91 -26.46
N PRO A 16 -21.13 -15.72 -26.18
CA PRO A 16 -22.19 -16.01 -27.13
C PRO A 16 -22.26 -14.98 -28.27
N ASN A 17 -21.56 -13.84 -28.14
CA ASN A 17 -21.62 -12.72 -29.08
C ASN A 17 -20.35 -12.57 -29.92
N TYR A 18 -19.35 -13.44 -29.76
CA TYR A 18 -18.03 -13.34 -30.41
C TYR A 18 -17.29 -12.00 -30.16
N THR A 19 -17.71 -11.25 -29.14
CA THR A 19 -16.99 -10.14 -28.53
C THR A 19 -16.03 -10.66 -27.46
N HIS A 20 -14.77 -10.84 -27.83
CA HIS A 20 -13.69 -11.18 -26.91
C HIS A 20 -13.73 -10.33 -25.63
N HIS A 21 -13.35 -10.95 -24.49
CA HIS A 21 -13.23 -10.24 -23.21
C HIS A 21 -12.25 -9.05 -23.36
N ASP A 22 -12.56 -7.91 -22.73
CA ASP A 22 -11.79 -6.67 -22.88
C ASP A 22 -10.28 -6.87 -22.57
N ASP A 23 -9.98 -7.74 -21.61
CA ASP A 23 -8.61 -8.10 -21.20
C ASP A 23 -7.86 -9.03 -22.20
N LEU A 24 -8.50 -9.52 -23.27
CA LEU A 24 -7.88 -10.47 -24.20
C LEU A 24 -6.74 -9.85 -25.01
N SER A 25 -6.89 -8.60 -25.45
CA SER A 25 -5.83 -7.91 -26.23
C SER A 25 -4.56 -7.71 -25.39
N ASP A 26 -4.75 -7.34 -24.13
CA ASP A 26 -3.65 -7.14 -23.17
C ASP A 26 -3.00 -8.48 -22.83
N PHE A 27 -3.79 -9.54 -22.63
CA PHE A 27 -3.31 -10.90 -22.45
C PHE A 27 -2.46 -11.39 -23.64
N LEU A 28 -2.94 -11.22 -24.87
CA LEU A 28 -2.21 -11.64 -26.08
C LEU A 28 -0.92 -10.83 -26.27
N THR A 29 -0.93 -9.54 -25.91
CA THR A 29 0.24 -8.68 -25.96
C THR A 29 1.30 -9.12 -24.95
N ALA A 30 0.90 -9.46 -23.71
CA ALA A 30 1.80 -9.99 -22.68
C ALA A 30 2.42 -11.34 -23.10
N VAL A 31 1.63 -12.22 -23.71
CA VAL A 31 2.10 -13.51 -24.26
C VAL A 31 3.06 -13.31 -25.44
N GLN A 32 2.76 -12.41 -26.38
CA GLN A 32 3.60 -12.12 -27.54
C GLN A 32 4.95 -11.51 -27.15
N ASN A 33 4.98 -10.68 -26.11
CA ASN A 33 6.20 -10.01 -25.66
C ASN A 33 7.09 -10.89 -24.75
N GLY A 34 6.70 -12.14 -24.48
CA GLY A 34 7.46 -13.04 -23.60
C GLY A 34 7.55 -12.58 -22.14
N SER A 35 6.80 -11.55 -21.76
CA SER A 35 6.71 -11.00 -20.40
C SER A 35 5.63 -11.77 -19.63
N ILE A 36 5.90 -13.07 -19.40
CA ILE A 36 5.28 -13.79 -18.28
C ILE A 36 6.14 -13.54 -17.03
N ASP A 37 6.44 -12.27 -16.76
CA ASP A 37 6.81 -11.80 -15.43
C ASP A 37 5.53 -11.28 -14.74
N ASN A 38 5.62 -10.90 -13.48
CA ASN A 38 4.48 -10.35 -12.70
C ASN A 38 4.10 -8.91 -13.09
N ASN A 39 4.71 -8.34 -14.13
CA ASN A 39 4.54 -6.95 -14.54
C ASN A 39 3.77 -6.79 -15.87
N TRP A 40 3.53 -7.90 -16.58
CA TRP A 40 2.56 -8.04 -17.67
C TRP A 40 2.78 -7.04 -18.82
N GLY A 41 4.06 -6.76 -19.13
CA GLY A 41 4.46 -5.78 -20.14
C GLY A 41 4.68 -4.36 -19.62
N ASN A 42 4.42 -4.07 -18.34
CA ASN A 42 4.87 -2.82 -17.73
C ASN A 42 6.40 -2.79 -17.55
N PRO A 43 7.02 -1.60 -17.61
CA PRO A 43 8.42 -1.38 -17.24
C PRO A 43 8.75 -1.88 -15.84
N GLY A 44 9.88 -2.57 -15.69
CA GLY A 44 10.29 -3.21 -14.45
C GLY A 44 10.73 -2.23 -13.35
N PRO A 45 11.07 -2.72 -12.15
CA PRO A 45 11.51 -1.88 -11.04
C PRO A 45 12.82 -1.13 -11.32
N ASN A 46 13.62 -1.55 -12.30
CA ASN A 46 14.87 -0.88 -12.69
C ASN A 46 14.68 0.13 -13.83
N ASP A 47 13.51 0.18 -14.45
CA ASP A 47 13.21 1.05 -15.58
C ASP A 47 12.50 2.30 -15.07
N ASN A 48 13.21 3.42 -15.01
CA ASN A 48 12.60 4.69 -14.64
C ASN A 48 11.89 5.32 -15.84
N VAL A 49 10.56 5.22 -15.86
CA VAL A 49 9.72 5.68 -16.98
C VAL A 49 8.83 6.88 -16.61
N GLN A 50 8.23 7.50 -17.60
CA GLN A 50 7.19 8.51 -17.38
C GLN A 50 5.87 7.85 -16.96
N PRO A 51 5.02 8.52 -16.15
CA PRO A 51 3.78 7.91 -15.65
C PRO A 51 2.83 7.41 -16.75
N ASN A 52 2.80 8.08 -17.91
CA ASN A 52 1.97 7.68 -19.06
C ASN A 52 2.45 6.40 -19.78
N GLN A 53 3.60 5.84 -19.40
CA GLN A 53 4.13 4.58 -19.92
C GLN A 53 3.79 3.38 -19.03
N ILE A 54 3.18 3.63 -17.86
CA ILE A 54 2.69 2.60 -16.97
C ILE A 54 1.21 2.36 -17.29
N ASN A 55 0.80 1.09 -17.40
CA ASN A 55 -0.60 0.68 -17.42
C ASN A 55 -0.98 0.05 -16.07
N PHE A 56 -1.65 0.82 -15.21
CA PHE A 56 -2.04 0.36 -13.87
C PHE A 56 -3.18 -0.66 -13.87
N SER A 57 -4.00 -0.73 -14.93
CA SER A 57 -5.16 -1.64 -14.98
C SER A 57 -4.76 -3.12 -15.02
N ILE A 58 -3.57 -3.41 -15.54
CA ILE A 58 -3.02 -4.75 -15.67
C ILE A 58 -1.99 -5.09 -14.58
N MET A 59 -1.77 -4.23 -13.59
CA MET A 59 -0.81 -4.52 -12.53
C MET A 59 -1.38 -5.50 -11.50
N ALA A 60 -0.61 -6.54 -11.21
CA ALA A 60 -0.88 -7.42 -10.08
C ALA A 60 -0.52 -6.74 -8.74
N PRO A 61 -1.30 -6.95 -7.66
CA PRO A 61 -0.92 -6.51 -6.31
C PRO A 61 0.48 -6.96 -5.91
N GLY A 62 1.27 -6.04 -5.35
CA GLY A 62 2.63 -6.28 -4.91
C GLY A 62 3.71 -6.07 -5.97
N THR A 63 3.32 -5.81 -7.23
CA THR A 63 4.25 -5.48 -8.32
C THR A 63 5.03 -4.20 -8.03
N ILE A 64 6.34 -4.24 -8.27
CA ILE A 64 7.26 -3.11 -8.04
C ILE A 64 7.58 -2.48 -9.39
N PHE A 65 7.45 -1.16 -9.48
CA PHE A 65 7.70 -0.38 -10.70
C PHE A 65 8.35 0.96 -10.33
N THR A 66 8.99 1.61 -11.29
CA THR A 66 9.61 2.93 -11.10
C THR A 66 9.03 3.93 -12.08
N MET A 67 8.54 5.05 -11.56
CA MET A 67 8.07 6.15 -12.41
C MET A 67 8.51 7.49 -11.85
N ALA A 68 8.87 8.41 -12.74
CA ALA A 68 9.26 9.78 -12.42
C ALA A 68 10.31 9.89 -11.30
N GLY A 69 11.28 8.97 -11.28
CA GLY A 69 12.40 8.96 -10.34
C GLY A 69 12.11 8.30 -8.99
N GLU A 70 10.90 7.80 -8.76
CA GLU A 70 10.50 7.12 -7.52
C GLU A 70 10.08 5.68 -7.80
N GLN A 71 10.49 4.76 -6.92
CA GLN A 71 10.07 3.36 -6.99
C GLN A 71 8.86 3.14 -6.09
N TYR A 72 7.85 2.47 -6.62
CA TYR A 72 6.58 2.20 -5.99
C TYR A 72 6.28 0.71 -5.99
N ARG A 73 5.35 0.33 -5.10
CA ARG A 73 4.65 -0.94 -5.08
C ARG A 73 3.18 -0.69 -5.36
N TYR A 74 2.63 -1.42 -6.32
CA TYR A 74 1.21 -1.43 -6.60
C TYR A 74 0.46 -2.18 -5.50
N LEU A 75 -0.62 -1.59 -4.96
CA LEU A 75 -1.37 -2.18 -3.85
C LEU A 75 -2.70 -2.78 -4.31
N GLU A 76 -3.56 -2.00 -4.94
CA GLU A 76 -4.86 -2.48 -5.42
C GLU A 76 -5.48 -1.54 -6.46
N ASN A 77 -6.43 -2.08 -7.21
CA ASN A 77 -7.38 -1.31 -8.02
C ASN A 77 -8.59 -0.95 -7.13
N GLN A 78 -8.87 0.35 -6.95
CA GLN A 78 -10.01 0.84 -6.17
C GLN A 78 -11.25 1.12 -7.04
N GLY A 79 -11.21 0.79 -8.32
CA GLY A 79 -12.29 1.04 -9.28
C GLY A 79 -12.32 2.48 -9.80
N GLY A 80 -13.04 2.71 -10.90
CA GLY A 80 -13.15 4.04 -11.53
C GLY A 80 -11.81 4.61 -12.01
N GLY A 81 -10.88 3.73 -12.40
CA GLY A 81 -9.50 4.09 -12.78
C GLY A 81 -8.61 4.50 -11.61
N ASN A 82 -9.05 4.33 -10.35
CA ASN A 82 -8.25 4.69 -9.19
C ASN A 82 -7.38 3.51 -8.75
N HIS A 83 -6.11 3.79 -8.50
CA HIS A 83 -5.10 2.80 -8.14
C HIS A 83 -4.38 3.24 -6.88
N LEU A 84 -4.34 2.35 -5.88
CA LEU A 84 -3.59 2.57 -4.66
C LEU A 84 -2.15 2.08 -4.85
N ILE A 85 -1.20 2.96 -4.59
CA ILE A 85 0.24 2.67 -4.66
C ILE A 85 0.93 3.15 -3.39
N ILE A 86 2.06 2.54 -3.06
CA ILE A 86 2.90 2.94 -1.94
C ILE A 86 4.35 3.04 -2.39
N ARG A 87 5.08 4.03 -1.89
CA ARG A 87 6.53 4.13 -2.13
C ARG A 87 7.21 2.83 -1.69
N ASN A 88 8.10 2.28 -2.51
CA ASN A 88 8.72 0.99 -2.19
C ASN A 88 9.71 1.12 -1.03
N TYR A 89 10.40 2.27 -0.95
CA TYR A 89 11.32 2.63 0.13
C TYR A 89 10.65 3.53 1.18
N THR A 90 11.13 3.48 2.41
CA THR A 90 10.77 4.46 3.43
C THR A 90 11.44 5.80 3.15
N THR A 91 10.84 6.90 3.60
CA THR A 91 11.50 8.20 3.49
C THR A 91 12.77 8.17 4.33
N THR A 92 13.94 8.16 3.69
CA THR A 92 15.22 8.30 4.36
C THR A 92 15.42 9.78 4.68
N SER A 93 14.77 10.27 5.73
CA SER A 93 15.19 11.55 6.28
C SER A 93 16.41 11.30 7.15
N ASN A 94 17.46 12.09 6.96
CA ASN A 94 18.55 12.24 7.94
C ASN A 94 18.05 12.72 9.32
N ASN A 95 16.74 13.02 9.41
CA ASN A 95 16.00 13.36 10.61
C ASN A 95 14.96 12.27 10.89
N SER A 96 15.15 11.59 12.00
CA SER A 96 14.20 10.74 12.68
C SER A 96 12.71 11.16 12.58
N VAL A 97 11.82 10.33 12.02
CA VAL A 97 10.36 10.56 11.97
C VAL A 97 9.66 9.87 13.16
N THR A 98 8.95 10.68 13.94
CA THR A 98 8.06 10.25 15.01
C THR A 98 6.64 10.09 14.46
N PHE A 99 5.78 9.42 15.22
CA PHE A 99 4.36 9.32 14.85
C PHE A 99 3.71 10.71 14.75
N THR A 100 4.09 11.66 15.61
CA THR A 100 3.49 12.99 15.71
C THR A 100 3.87 13.92 14.56
N ASN A 101 5.05 13.75 13.96
CA ASN A 101 5.51 14.59 12.83
C ASN A 101 5.42 13.88 11.47
N GLN A 102 4.78 12.71 11.41
CA GLN A 102 4.65 11.93 10.17
C GLN A 102 3.95 12.72 9.06
N GLU A 103 2.94 13.53 9.41
CA GLU A 103 2.17 14.32 8.44
C GLU A 103 3.05 15.39 7.78
N THR A 104 3.90 16.06 8.55
CA THR A 104 4.89 17.00 8.01
C THR A 104 5.85 16.30 7.05
N ALA A 105 6.33 15.10 7.39
CA ALA A 105 7.23 14.33 6.54
C ALA A 105 6.54 13.85 5.24
N LEU A 106 5.28 13.43 5.32
CA LEU A 106 4.46 13.07 4.15
C LEU A 106 4.30 14.24 3.20
N ASN A 107 3.95 15.42 3.73
CA ASN A 107 3.77 16.63 2.92
C ASN A 107 5.09 17.07 2.26
N LEU A 108 6.21 17.01 2.98
CA LEU A 108 7.52 17.33 2.40
C LEU A 108 7.90 16.37 1.27
N TRP A 109 7.62 15.07 1.40
CA TRP A 109 7.86 14.12 0.33
C TRP A 109 6.94 14.38 -0.87
N TYR A 110 5.64 14.60 -0.63
CA TYR A 110 4.66 14.90 -1.67
C TYR A 110 5.02 16.15 -2.47
N GLU A 111 5.50 17.20 -1.81
CA GLU A 111 5.93 18.43 -2.49
C GLU A 111 7.14 18.22 -3.40
N GLY A 112 8.00 17.26 -3.08
CA GLY A 112 9.14 16.86 -3.91
C GLY A 112 8.80 16.02 -5.14
N LEU A 113 7.56 15.55 -5.27
CA LEU A 113 7.15 14.75 -6.43
C LEU A 113 7.15 15.57 -7.72
N GLU A 114 7.38 14.87 -8.83
CA GLU A 114 7.26 15.43 -10.16
C GLU A 114 5.80 15.82 -10.46
N SER A 115 5.57 16.89 -11.23
CA SER A 115 4.24 17.50 -11.38
C SER A 115 3.25 16.62 -12.15
N THR A 116 3.71 15.79 -13.10
CA THR A 116 2.85 14.80 -13.77
C THR A 116 2.38 13.72 -12.81
N VAL A 117 3.20 13.30 -11.84
CA VAL A 117 2.74 12.40 -10.76
C VAL A 117 1.68 13.11 -9.91
N LYS A 118 1.94 14.34 -9.43
CA LYS A 118 0.95 15.09 -8.62
C LYS A 118 -0.38 15.28 -9.36
N ALA A 119 -0.34 15.48 -10.67
CA ALA A 119 -1.55 15.65 -11.49
C ALA A 119 -2.45 14.40 -11.53
N MET A 120 -1.88 13.21 -11.31
CA MET A 120 -2.64 11.95 -11.24
C MET A 120 -3.21 11.69 -9.85
N VAL A 121 -2.66 12.32 -8.80
CA VAL A 121 -3.03 12.03 -7.41
C VAL A 121 -4.46 12.48 -7.14
N ARG A 122 -5.21 11.57 -6.52
CA ARG A 122 -6.61 11.75 -6.20
C ARG A 122 -6.79 12.25 -4.78
N PRO A 123 -7.83 13.06 -4.53
CA PRO A 123 -8.04 13.58 -3.20
C PRO A 123 -8.44 12.49 -2.22
N VAL A 124 -7.87 12.55 -1.02
CA VAL A 124 -8.26 11.75 0.16
C VAL A 124 -8.75 12.70 1.25
N ALA A 125 -9.37 12.17 2.31
CA ALA A 125 -9.85 13.00 3.41
C ALA A 125 -8.74 13.90 3.99
N ASP A 126 -9.09 15.14 4.34
CA ASP A 126 -8.13 16.10 4.91
C ASP A 126 -7.67 15.66 6.31
N SER A 127 -8.55 14.96 7.02
CA SER A 127 -8.32 14.30 8.31
C SER A 127 -8.94 12.89 8.31
N PHE A 128 -8.31 11.94 8.98
CA PHE A 128 -8.79 10.57 9.12
C PHE A 128 -9.40 10.35 10.51
N GLU A 129 -10.57 9.71 10.56
CA GLU A 129 -11.15 9.16 11.79
C GLU A 129 -10.56 7.76 12.00
N THR A 130 -9.42 7.69 12.70
CA THR A 130 -8.62 6.45 12.75
C THR A 130 -9.06 5.42 13.78
N GLY A 131 -9.90 5.82 14.73
CA GLY A 131 -10.12 5.08 15.97
C GLY A 131 -8.83 4.87 16.79
N VAL A 132 -8.93 4.01 17.81
CA VAL A 132 -7.80 3.58 18.66
C VAL A 132 -8.02 2.12 19.07
N VAL A 133 -6.99 1.28 18.96
CA VAL A 133 -7.02 -0.09 19.52
C VAL A 133 -5.64 -0.48 20.04
N ASN A 134 -5.55 -0.97 21.27
CA ASN A 134 -4.28 -1.46 21.82
C ASN A 134 -3.96 -2.86 21.29
N GLN A 135 -2.67 -3.16 21.17
CA GLN A 135 -2.22 -4.44 20.61
C GLN A 135 -2.71 -5.67 21.39
N HIS A 136 -2.89 -5.55 22.70
CA HIS A 136 -3.33 -6.65 23.57
C HIS A 136 -4.85 -6.91 23.51
N GLU A 137 -5.63 -6.02 22.89
CA GLU A 137 -7.07 -6.18 22.68
C GLU A 137 -7.37 -6.96 21.38
N LEU A 138 -6.36 -7.14 20.52
CA LEU A 138 -6.46 -7.89 19.27
C LEU A 138 -6.03 -9.34 19.46
N SER A 139 -6.81 -10.23 18.88
CA SER A 139 -6.47 -11.64 18.63
C SER A 139 -5.82 -11.77 17.26
N TRP A 140 -4.86 -12.69 17.09
CA TRP A 140 -4.00 -12.73 15.90
C TRP A 140 -4.01 -14.08 15.19
N THR A 141 -3.96 -14.01 13.86
CA THR A 141 -3.39 -15.10 13.07
C THR A 141 -1.86 -15.03 13.16
N GLY A 142 -1.22 -16.19 13.32
CA GLY A 142 0.24 -16.29 13.39
C GLY A 142 0.88 -15.36 14.44
N SER A 143 2.12 -14.95 14.19
CA SER A 143 2.88 -14.06 15.09
C SER A 143 2.62 -12.60 14.72
N LEU A 144 1.49 -12.04 15.16
CA LEU A 144 1.10 -10.66 14.88
C LEU A 144 0.98 -10.36 13.37
N TRP A 145 0.47 -11.33 12.60
CA TRP A 145 0.33 -11.21 11.15
C TRP A 145 -0.86 -10.34 10.80
N VAL A 146 -2.08 -10.84 11.02
CA VAL A 146 -3.35 -10.16 10.77
C VAL A 146 -4.27 -10.43 11.95
N PRO A 147 -4.92 -9.41 12.55
CA PRO A 147 -5.86 -9.61 13.63
C PRO A 147 -7.12 -10.33 13.14
N THR A 148 -7.73 -11.15 13.99
CA THR A 148 -8.93 -11.93 13.67
C THR A 148 -10.23 -11.28 14.14
N ASN A 149 -10.14 -10.18 14.89
CA ASN A 149 -11.27 -9.52 15.54
C ASN A 149 -11.21 -7.99 15.38
N LEU A 150 -10.72 -7.50 14.23
CA LEU A 150 -10.64 -6.06 13.98
C LEU A 150 -12.04 -5.42 13.89
N ASP A 151 -13.04 -6.21 13.50
CA ASP A 151 -14.46 -5.88 13.42
C ASP A 151 -15.10 -5.56 14.79
N ASP A 152 -14.48 -5.96 15.90
CA ASP A 152 -14.87 -5.51 17.25
C ASP A 152 -14.56 -4.00 17.46
N PHE A 153 -13.75 -3.39 16.60
CA PHE A 153 -13.28 -2.00 16.69
C PHE A 153 -13.69 -1.20 15.44
N PRO A 154 -14.99 -0.84 15.30
CA PRO A 154 -15.55 -0.36 14.04
C PRO A 154 -14.92 0.95 13.51
N GLU A 155 -14.48 1.86 14.39
CA GLU A 155 -13.76 3.07 13.97
C GLU A 155 -12.40 2.73 13.34
N VAL A 156 -11.71 1.72 13.88
CA VAL A 156 -10.40 1.30 13.35
C VAL A 156 -10.59 0.51 12.06
N GLU A 157 -11.58 -0.39 12.01
CA GLU A 157 -11.91 -1.16 10.82
C GLU A 157 -12.35 -0.28 9.64
N ALA A 158 -13.13 0.78 9.92
CA ALA A 158 -13.63 1.70 8.90
C ALA A 158 -12.56 2.63 8.31
N ASP A 159 -11.39 2.77 8.94
CA ASP A 159 -10.29 3.63 8.48
C ASP A 159 -9.55 3.01 7.26
N VAL A 160 -10.28 2.65 6.20
CA VAL A 160 -9.73 2.21 4.92
C VAL A 160 -9.68 3.40 3.96
N THR A 161 -8.51 3.68 3.40
CA THR A 161 -8.31 4.87 2.57
C THR A 161 -9.00 4.72 1.21
N ARG A 162 -9.81 5.72 0.86
CA ARG A 162 -10.52 5.83 -0.42
C ARG A 162 -10.41 7.24 -0.96
N VAL A 163 -10.73 7.40 -2.26
CA VAL A 163 -10.92 8.72 -2.87
C VAL A 163 -12.10 9.42 -2.21
N VAL A 164 -11.90 10.67 -1.80
CA VAL A 164 -12.93 11.54 -1.24
C VAL A 164 -12.99 12.81 -2.07
N SER A 165 -14.08 13.04 -2.78
CA SER A 165 -14.20 14.14 -3.76
C SER A 165 -14.02 15.54 -3.14
N SER A 166 -14.37 15.71 -1.87
CA SER A 166 -14.22 16.96 -1.12
C SER A 166 -12.87 17.11 -0.42
N GLY A 167 -11.97 16.12 -0.54
CA GLY A 167 -10.67 16.13 0.13
C GLY A 167 -9.57 16.79 -0.69
N THR A 168 -8.32 16.52 -0.31
CA THR A 168 -7.12 17.11 -0.92
C THR A 168 -6.21 16.04 -1.55
N PRO A 169 -5.69 16.25 -2.79
CA PRO A 169 -4.63 15.41 -3.34
C PRO A 169 -3.36 15.51 -2.50
N ARG A 170 -2.98 14.42 -1.83
CA ARG A 170 -1.84 14.36 -0.91
C ARG A 170 -1.33 12.93 -0.73
N ALA A 171 -0.12 12.81 -0.20
CA ALA A 171 0.38 11.56 0.35
C ALA A 171 -0.22 11.25 1.73
N PHE A 172 -0.32 9.98 2.09
CA PHE A 172 -0.79 9.53 3.39
C PHE A 172 -0.03 8.30 3.89
N SER A 173 -0.04 8.07 5.21
CA SER A 173 0.39 6.79 5.80
C SER A 173 -0.80 5.83 5.80
N LEU A 174 -0.58 4.56 5.48
CA LEU A 174 -1.60 3.52 5.62
C LEU A 174 -2.07 3.38 7.08
N SER A 175 -3.33 3.01 7.29
CA SER A 175 -3.86 2.62 8.60
C SER A 175 -3.60 1.15 8.90
N LEU A 176 -3.94 0.74 10.13
CA LEU A 176 -4.02 -0.67 10.48
C LEU A 176 -5.03 -1.41 9.57
N ALA A 177 -6.21 -0.84 9.34
CA ALA A 177 -7.22 -1.44 8.46
C ALA A 177 -6.76 -1.55 7.01
N ASP A 178 -6.07 -0.54 6.46
CA ASP A 178 -5.46 -0.61 5.13
C ASP A 178 -4.48 -1.78 5.05
N VAL A 179 -3.57 -1.91 6.02
CA VAL A 179 -2.56 -2.98 5.99
C VAL A 179 -3.22 -4.35 6.14
N VAL A 180 -4.23 -4.49 7.00
CA VAL A 180 -5.00 -5.73 7.15
C VAL A 180 -5.73 -6.08 5.84
N HIS A 181 -6.41 -5.11 5.24
CA HIS A 181 -7.06 -5.26 3.94
C HIS A 181 -6.06 -5.58 2.82
N LEU A 182 -4.83 -5.09 2.87
CA LEU A 182 -3.83 -5.38 1.83
C LEU A 182 -3.04 -6.66 2.08
N SER A 183 -3.35 -7.40 3.16
CA SER A 183 -2.60 -8.58 3.59
C SER A 183 -3.31 -9.89 3.30
N GLY A 184 -2.53 -10.90 2.88
CA GLY A 184 -2.99 -12.26 2.63
C GLY A 184 -2.78 -12.72 1.18
N PRO A 185 -3.06 -14.00 0.87
CA PRO A 185 -2.83 -14.59 -0.44
C PRO A 185 -3.48 -13.77 -1.57
N GLY A 186 -2.71 -13.47 -2.62
CA GLY A 186 -3.17 -12.69 -3.77
C GLY A 186 -3.27 -11.18 -3.55
N ARG A 187 -2.94 -10.68 -2.34
CA ARG A 187 -2.90 -9.24 -2.03
C ARG A 187 -1.48 -8.70 -2.05
N ALA A 188 -1.33 -7.38 -1.94
CA ALA A 188 -0.05 -6.70 -2.06
C ALA A 188 0.98 -7.12 -1.00
N PHE A 189 0.50 -7.57 0.16
CA PHE A 189 1.30 -8.12 1.25
C PHE A 189 0.92 -9.58 1.51
N PRO A 190 1.45 -10.55 0.74
CA PRO A 190 1.04 -11.95 0.85
C PRO A 190 1.42 -12.61 2.18
N ASN A 191 2.49 -12.13 2.81
CA ASN A 191 3.08 -12.62 4.04
C ASN A 191 3.87 -11.50 4.75
N HIS A 192 4.48 -11.82 5.90
CA HIS A 192 5.29 -10.89 6.67
C HIS A 192 6.35 -10.20 5.82
N GLU A 193 7.07 -10.96 5.01
CA GLU A 193 8.13 -10.49 4.13
C GLU A 193 7.60 -9.49 3.08
N GLY A 194 6.37 -9.67 2.61
CA GLY A 194 5.71 -8.75 1.67
C GLY A 194 5.59 -7.32 2.19
N ARG A 195 5.46 -7.12 3.52
CA ARG A 195 5.35 -5.78 4.14
C ARG A 195 6.69 -5.08 4.32
N MET A 196 7.79 -5.78 4.06
CA MET A 196 9.14 -5.26 4.26
C MET A 196 9.48 -4.18 3.23
N VAL A 197 10.53 -3.42 3.57
CA VAL A 197 11.07 -2.32 2.78
C VAL A 197 12.53 -2.64 2.45
N PRO A 198 13.03 -2.33 1.24
CA PRO A 198 14.37 -2.79 0.83
C PRO A 198 15.53 -1.96 1.40
N ASP A 199 15.24 -0.82 2.05
CA ASP A 199 16.25 0.13 2.57
C ASP A 199 16.78 -0.23 3.97
N GLY A 200 16.35 -1.37 4.54
CA GLY A 200 16.79 -1.81 5.86
C GLY A 200 16.21 -1.01 7.03
N ALA A 201 15.22 -0.14 6.80
CA ALA A 201 14.59 0.65 7.86
C ALA A 201 13.96 -0.26 8.92
N ALA A 202 14.18 0.04 10.22
CA ALA A 202 13.79 -0.85 11.31
C ALA A 202 12.26 -1.05 11.49
N ALA A 203 11.46 -0.07 11.07
CA ALA A 203 10.01 -0.13 10.99
C ALA A 203 9.49 1.08 10.22
N TRP A 204 8.23 1.04 9.81
CA TRP A 204 7.51 2.20 9.29
C TRP A 204 6.17 2.42 9.99
N TRP A 205 5.84 3.69 10.23
CA TRP A 205 4.63 4.09 10.95
C TRP A 205 3.35 3.87 10.12
N LEU A 206 2.30 3.45 10.81
CA LEU A 206 0.92 3.55 10.35
C LEU A 206 0.28 4.82 10.93
N ARG A 207 -0.82 5.29 10.35
CA ARG A 207 -1.56 6.44 10.91
C ARG A 207 -2.39 6.08 12.16
N THR A 208 -2.66 4.81 12.42
CA THR A 208 -3.55 4.36 13.50
C THR A 208 -2.87 4.43 14.88
N PRO A 209 -3.46 5.15 15.85
CA PRO A 209 -3.12 5.08 17.27
C PRO A 209 -3.22 3.67 17.87
N ALA A 210 -2.35 3.36 18.82
CA ALA A 210 -2.37 2.10 19.57
C ALA A 210 -2.66 2.31 21.08
N GLY A 211 -3.34 3.39 21.43
CA GLY A 211 -3.74 3.73 22.80
C GLY A 211 -2.60 4.13 23.72
N VAL A 212 -2.86 4.04 25.03
CA VAL A 212 -1.90 4.31 26.10
C VAL A 212 -1.63 3.01 26.85
N GLU A 213 -0.38 2.57 26.85
CA GLU A 213 0.01 1.34 27.54
C GLU A 213 1.17 1.65 28.49
N GLY A 214 0.97 1.35 29.78
CA GLY A 214 1.95 1.69 30.83
C GLY A 214 2.18 3.19 30.99
N GLY A 215 1.15 4.02 30.75
CA GLY A 215 1.22 5.47 30.84
C GLY A 215 1.90 6.18 29.67
N THR A 216 2.22 5.46 28.59
CA THR A 216 2.86 6.03 27.40
C THR A 216 1.99 5.84 26.16
N GLU A 217 1.79 6.91 25.38
CA GLU A 217 1.07 6.84 24.11
C GLU A 217 1.82 6.00 23.06
N ARG A 218 1.07 5.16 22.35
CA ARG A 218 1.58 4.29 21.31
C ARG A 218 0.86 4.48 19.98
N ALA A 219 1.50 3.99 18.94
CA ALA A 219 0.95 3.94 17.59
C ALA A 219 1.36 2.64 16.89
N TRP A 220 0.58 2.27 15.89
CA TRP A 220 0.84 1.09 15.08
C TRP A 220 1.97 1.31 14.08
N ARG A 221 2.75 0.27 13.85
CA ARG A 221 3.84 0.22 12.87
C ARG A 221 3.97 -1.20 12.31
N VAL A 222 4.58 -1.28 11.14
CA VAL A 222 5.10 -2.55 10.61
C VAL A 222 6.58 -2.63 10.94
N THR A 223 7.00 -3.70 11.61
CA THR A 223 8.40 -3.89 12.02
C THR A 223 9.24 -4.64 11.00
N HIS A 224 10.54 -4.36 11.00
CA HIS A 224 11.53 -4.94 10.08
C HIS A 224 12.76 -5.50 10.81
N ARG A 225 12.94 -5.28 12.12
CA ARG A 225 14.22 -5.48 12.83
C ARG A 225 14.94 -6.80 12.44
N TYR A 226 16.24 -6.65 12.17
CA TYR A 226 17.21 -7.64 11.66
C TYR A 226 17.29 -8.99 12.41
N ASP A 227 16.62 -9.16 13.55
CA ASP A 227 16.45 -10.45 14.19
C ASP A 227 15.14 -11.07 13.70
N ASP A 228 15.22 -12.26 13.08
CA ASP A 228 14.14 -12.95 12.32
C ASP A 228 12.78 -13.10 13.01
N ASN A 229 12.68 -12.74 14.30
CA ASN A 229 11.48 -12.90 15.12
C ASN A 229 10.43 -11.79 14.96
N ASN A 230 10.71 -10.68 14.27
CA ASN A 230 9.78 -9.53 14.16
C ASN A 230 9.52 -9.01 12.74
N LEU A 231 9.88 -9.78 11.71
CA LEU A 231 9.77 -9.35 10.31
C LEU A 231 8.31 -9.13 9.93
N GLY A 232 7.99 -7.97 9.36
CA GLY A 232 6.67 -7.62 8.83
C GLY A 232 5.50 -7.63 9.83
N GLN A 233 5.77 -7.69 11.14
CA GLN A 233 4.73 -7.80 12.16
C GLN A 233 4.02 -6.47 12.38
N LEU A 234 2.73 -6.53 12.69
CA LEU A 234 1.98 -5.39 13.20
C LEU A 234 2.25 -5.27 14.70
N ARG A 235 2.92 -4.19 15.10
CA ARG A 235 3.25 -3.93 16.52
C ARG A 235 2.92 -2.50 16.90
N SER A 236 2.59 -2.31 18.16
CA SER A 236 2.57 -0.99 18.78
C SER A 236 4.00 -0.53 19.12
N GLY A 237 4.23 0.78 19.07
CA GLY A 237 5.48 1.42 19.47
C GLY A 237 5.24 2.80 20.06
N TRP A 238 6.18 3.31 20.86
CA TRP A 238 6.05 4.65 21.45
C TRP A 238 6.01 5.71 20.37
N ARG A 239 5.03 6.63 20.43
CA ARG A 239 4.85 7.69 19.42
C ARG A 239 6.08 8.58 19.24
N THR A 240 6.87 8.75 20.31
CA THR A 240 8.11 9.52 20.34
C THR A 240 9.32 8.79 19.75
N THR A 241 9.17 7.52 19.37
CA THR A 241 10.24 6.76 18.71
C THR A 241 10.60 7.44 17.42
N SER A 242 11.82 7.95 17.34
CA SER A 242 12.20 8.87 16.29
C SER A 242 13.00 8.16 15.18
N TRP A 243 13.69 7.04 15.46
CA TRP A 243 14.46 6.30 14.44
C TRP A 243 13.61 5.43 13.48
N LEU A 244 12.29 5.67 13.42
CA LEU A 244 11.41 5.02 12.46
C LEU A 244 11.14 5.96 11.29
N ASN A 245 10.63 5.41 10.20
CA ASN A 245 10.34 6.16 8.99
C ASN A 245 8.85 6.05 8.61
N ILE A 246 8.46 6.72 7.54
CA ILE A 246 7.15 6.58 6.91
C ILE A 246 7.30 5.93 5.55
N ARG A 247 6.20 5.33 5.08
CA ARG A 247 6.11 4.76 3.74
C ARG A 247 4.92 5.42 3.03
N PRO A 248 5.15 6.54 2.32
CA PRO A 248 4.07 7.33 1.73
C PRO A 248 3.25 6.53 0.71
N ALA A 249 1.93 6.61 0.82
CA ALA A 249 0.98 6.05 -0.13
C ALA A 249 0.24 7.16 -0.90
N LEU A 250 -0.22 6.82 -2.09
CA LEU A 250 -0.99 7.67 -3.00
C LEU A 250 -2.14 6.87 -3.60
N ILE A 251 -3.28 7.51 -3.81
CA ILE A 251 -4.25 7.04 -4.79
C ILE A 251 -4.04 7.87 -6.06
N ILE A 252 -3.82 7.22 -7.18
CA ILE A 252 -3.64 7.86 -8.50
C ILE A 252 -4.77 7.44 -9.44
N ASN A 253 -5.01 8.22 -10.49
CA ASN A 253 -5.99 7.90 -11.52
C ASN A 253 -5.36 7.84 -12.90
N GLN A 254 -5.75 6.82 -13.67
CA GLN A 254 -5.39 6.62 -15.07
C GLN A 254 -6.65 6.33 -15.90
#